data_AF-A0A2V8QIP3-F1
#
_entry.id   AF-A0A2V8QIP3-F1
#
_cell.length_a   1.000
_cell.length_b   1.000
_cell.length_c   1.000
_cell.angle_alpha   90.00
_cell.angle_beta   90.00
_cell.angle_gamma   90.00
#
_symmetry.space_group_name_H-M   'P 1'
#
loop_
_entity.id
_entity.type
_entity.pdbx_description
1 polymer ?
#
loop_
_entity_poly.entity_id
_entity_poly.type
_entity_poly.pdbx_seq_one_letter_code
_entity_poly.pdbx_strand_id
1 'polypeptide(L)'
;MTNETSVLLFFIDGLGIGTRGPENPLDNLDATPLAVFQDEEPQSFLDGIVVPTDPRMGVEGRPQSASGQTTILTGINAPGAVGYHKQGFPNKALLEIIGRYSIFKQLRDAGVGPITFANAYTSRFFAERPRWVSATTAAVEAAGMSFRTVE
;
A
#
# COMPACT_ATOMS: atom_id res chain seq x y z
N MET A 1 -29.73 12.21 -8.29
CA MET A 1 -28.32 12.65 -8.33
C MET A 1 -27.52 11.51 -7.73
N THR A 2 -26.78 10.76 -8.54
CA THR A 2 -25.80 9.80 -8.02
C THR A 2 -24.71 10.64 -7.36
N ASN A 3 -24.56 10.53 -6.04
CA ASN A 3 -23.41 11.12 -5.37
C ASN A 3 -22.18 10.39 -5.92
N GLU A 4 -21.42 11.03 -6.80
CA GLU A 4 -20.18 10.46 -7.29
C GLU A 4 -19.15 10.56 -6.16
N THR A 5 -18.99 9.46 -5.43
CA THR A 5 -17.99 9.34 -4.38
C THR A 5 -16.63 9.09 -5.02
N SER A 6 -15.69 10.02 -4.83
CA SER A 6 -14.29 9.82 -5.14
C SER A 6 -13.56 9.21 -3.95
N VAL A 7 -12.65 8.27 -4.19
CA VAL A 7 -11.81 7.65 -3.15
C VAL A 7 -10.34 7.95 -3.43
N LEU A 8 -9.63 8.39 -2.40
CA LEU A 8 -8.18 8.60 -2.42
C LEU A 8 -7.53 7.76 -1.32
N LEU A 9 -6.58 6.90 -1.71
CA LEU A 9 -5.81 6.08 -0.79
C LEU A 9 -4.37 6.62 -0.71
N PHE A 10 -3.94 7.00 0.49
CA PHE A 10 -2.54 7.27 0.80
C PHE A 10 -1.92 6.04 1.45
N PHE A 11 -0.76 5.65 0.97
CA PHE A 11 0.10 4.65 1.61
C PHE A 11 1.49 5.26 1.81
N ILE A 12 1.94 5.31 3.06
CA ILE A 12 3.23 5.87 3.44
C ILE A 12 4.11 4.73 3.91
N ASP A 13 5.10 4.37 3.09
CA ASP A 13 6.05 3.30 3.44
C ASP A 13 6.93 3.72 4.61
N GLY A 14 7.19 2.79 5.53
CA GLY A 14 7.99 3.04 6.73
C GLY A 14 7.29 3.81 7.85
N LEU A 15 6.04 4.21 7.69
CA LEU A 15 5.24 4.81 8.77
C LEU A 15 4.48 3.74 9.55
N GLY A 16 4.61 3.75 10.88
CA GLY A 16 3.89 2.85 11.77
C GLY A 16 3.61 3.51 13.12
N ILE A 17 2.86 2.80 13.97
CA ILE A 17 2.53 3.25 15.32
C ILE A 17 3.67 2.87 16.26
N GLY A 18 4.43 3.88 16.71
CA GLY A 18 5.57 3.73 17.64
C GLY A 18 5.30 4.41 18.98
N THR A 19 6.22 4.27 19.94
CA THR A 19 6.18 4.99 21.22
C THR A 19 6.61 6.44 21.04
N ARG A 20 6.26 7.34 21.98
CA ARG A 20 6.91 8.65 22.10
C ARG A 20 8.37 8.49 22.53
N GLY A 21 9.19 9.48 22.21
CA GLY A 21 10.61 9.46 22.51
C GLY A 21 11.47 10.18 21.48
N PRO A 22 12.73 10.48 21.82
CA PRO A 22 13.66 11.22 20.94
C PRO A 22 13.97 10.48 19.62
N GLU A 23 13.77 9.16 19.56
CA GLU A 23 13.93 8.35 18.36
C GLU A 23 12.72 8.38 17.41
N ASN A 24 11.55 8.84 17.88
CA ASN A 24 10.36 8.94 17.07
C ASN A 24 10.28 10.33 16.42
N PRO A 25 10.44 10.44 15.09
CA PRO A 25 10.44 11.74 14.41
C PRO A 25 9.10 12.46 14.47
N LEU A 26 8.00 11.78 14.84
CA LEU A 26 6.69 12.39 15.00
C LEU A 26 6.46 12.91 16.42
N ASP A 27 7.32 12.58 17.39
CA ASP A 27 7.19 13.12 18.73
C ASP A 27 7.48 14.62 18.74
N ASN A 28 6.63 15.38 19.44
CA ASN A 28 6.63 16.85 19.46
C ASN A 28 6.39 17.55 18.11
N LEU A 29 5.96 16.84 17.06
CA LEU A 29 5.47 17.45 15.82
C LEU A 29 3.94 17.49 15.80
N ASP A 30 3.37 18.61 15.35
CA ASP A 30 1.97 18.64 14.93
C ASP A 30 1.85 18.00 13.55
N ALA A 31 1.68 16.68 13.53
CA ALA A 31 1.65 15.86 12.33
C ALA A 31 0.35 15.05 12.22
N THR A 32 -0.76 15.55 12.76
CA THR A 32 -2.09 14.95 12.56
C THR A 32 -2.41 14.84 11.05
N PRO A 33 -2.93 13.71 10.55
CA PRO A 33 -3.38 12.52 11.28
C PRO A 33 -2.35 11.39 11.42
N LEU A 34 -1.07 11.64 11.10
CA LEU A 34 -0.02 10.61 11.08
C LEU A 34 0.58 10.32 12.46
N ALA A 35 0.52 11.29 13.38
CA ALA A 35 1.06 11.20 14.73
C ALA A 35 0.17 10.34 15.66
N VAL A 36 0.14 9.03 15.41
CA VAL A 36 -0.52 8.02 16.27
C VAL A 36 0.55 7.26 17.04
N PHE A 37 0.38 7.16 18.36
CA PHE A 37 1.36 6.56 19.27
C PHE A 37 0.82 5.32 19.98
N GLN A 38 1.73 4.43 20.37
CA GLN A 38 1.40 3.25 21.18
C GLN A 38 0.88 3.68 22.55
N ASP A 39 -0.04 2.88 23.10
CA ASP A 39 -0.64 3.08 24.43
C ASP A 39 -1.41 4.40 24.61
N GLU A 40 -1.72 5.10 23.50
CA GLU A 40 -2.57 6.29 23.46
C GLU A 40 -3.86 6.00 22.70
N GLU A 41 -4.96 6.64 23.10
CA GLU A 41 -6.21 6.60 22.34
C GLU A 41 -6.03 7.33 21.01
N PRO A 42 -6.18 6.66 19.85
CA PRO A 42 -5.98 7.30 18.57
C PRO A 42 -7.02 8.40 18.34
N GLN A 43 -6.55 9.61 18.04
CA GLN A 43 -7.44 10.70 17.71
C GLN A 43 -8.04 10.49 16.31
N SER A 44 -9.37 10.56 16.23
CA SER A 44 -10.08 10.58 14.95
C SER A 44 -9.74 11.85 14.18
N PHE A 45 -9.56 11.72 12.87
CA PHE A 45 -9.34 12.85 11.96
C PHE A 45 -10.58 13.09 11.10
N LEU A 46 -11.10 14.33 11.11
CA LEU A 46 -12.42 14.67 10.55
C LEU A 46 -13.49 13.72 11.14
N ASP A 47 -14.42 13.24 10.31
CA ASP A 47 -15.42 12.22 10.68
C ASP A 47 -14.92 10.78 10.44
N GLY A 48 -13.59 10.59 10.43
CA GLY A 48 -12.94 9.31 10.16
C GLY A 48 -12.76 8.41 11.38
N ILE A 49 -12.22 7.22 11.13
CA ILE A 49 -11.83 6.26 12.17
C ILE A 49 -10.36 5.89 12.01
N VAL A 50 -9.70 5.58 13.13
CA VAL A 50 -8.36 5.02 13.14
C VAL A 50 -8.46 3.56 13.58
N VAL A 51 -7.87 2.66 12.79
CA VAL A 51 -7.88 1.21 13.07
C VAL A 51 -6.44 0.73 13.21
N PRO A 52 -5.89 0.67 14.45
CA PRO A 52 -4.60 0.03 14.70
C PRO A 52 -4.64 -1.41 14.18
N THR A 53 -3.67 -1.75 13.34
CA THR A 53 -3.65 -3.05 12.63
C THR A 53 -2.32 -3.74 12.90
N ASP A 54 -2.36 -5.04 13.23
CA ASP A 54 -1.15 -5.87 13.35
C ASP A 54 -0.59 -6.20 11.96
N PRO A 55 0.57 -5.64 11.57
CA PRO A 55 1.16 -5.86 10.25
C PRO A 55 1.65 -7.30 10.05
N ARG A 56 1.71 -8.13 11.10
CA ARG A 56 2.10 -9.54 11.00
C ARG A 56 1.01 -10.40 10.40
N MET A 57 -0.26 -9.98 10.51
CA MET A 57 -1.42 -10.72 9.98
C MET A 57 -1.46 -12.19 10.40
N GLY A 58 -1.08 -12.47 11.65
CA GLY A 58 -1.03 -13.82 12.22
C GLY A 58 0.14 -14.69 11.73
N VAL A 59 1.10 -14.13 10.98
CA VAL A 59 2.30 -14.84 10.50
C VAL A 59 3.52 -14.38 11.28
N GLU A 60 4.25 -15.33 11.85
CA GLU A 60 5.46 -15.08 12.62
C GLU A 60 6.57 -14.39 11.82
N GLY A 61 7.40 -13.64 12.54
CA GLY A 61 8.54 -12.90 11.99
C GLY A 61 8.25 -11.42 11.71
N ARG A 62 9.29 -10.70 11.27
CA ARG A 62 9.23 -9.26 11.00
C ARG A 62 8.40 -9.01 9.74
N PRO A 63 7.35 -8.16 9.79
CA PRO A 63 6.62 -7.73 8.60
C PRO A 63 7.54 -7.15 7.53
N GLN A 64 7.25 -7.46 6.27
CA GLN A 64 8.07 -7.05 5.12
C GLN A 64 7.24 -6.43 4.01
N SER A 65 7.88 -5.53 3.25
CA SER A 65 7.22 -4.66 2.27
C SER A 65 6.51 -5.42 1.13
N ALA A 66 7.11 -6.46 0.54
CA ALA A 66 6.52 -7.11 -0.62
C ALA A 66 5.19 -7.80 -0.29
N SER A 67 5.15 -8.57 0.80
CA SER A 67 3.92 -9.23 1.26
C SER A 67 2.93 -8.24 1.88
N GLY A 68 3.40 -7.23 2.62
CA GLY A 68 2.53 -6.20 3.20
C GLY A 68 1.81 -5.39 2.12
N GLN A 69 2.54 -4.85 1.14
CA GLN A 69 1.95 -4.09 0.04
C GLN A 69 1.06 -4.96 -0.86
N THR A 70 1.42 -6.23 -1.09
CA THR A 70 0.53 -7.17 -1.79
C THR A 70 -0.81 -7.30 -1.05
N THR A 71 -0.78 -7.38 0.28
CA THR A 71 -1.99 -7.46 1.10
C THR A 71 -2.84 -6.20 0.98
N ILE A 72 -2.24 -5.03 1.15
CA ILE A 72 -2.94 -3.73 1.01
C ILE A 72 -3.62 -3.61 -0.36
N LEU A 73 -2.91 -3.99 -1.43
CA LEU A 73 -3.40 -3.82 -2.80
C LEU A 73 -4.45 -4.87 -3.20
N THR A 74 -4.57 -5.99 -2.49
CA THR A 74 -5.41 -7.12 -2.93
C THR A 74 -6.48 -7.55 -1.93
N GLY A 75 -6.38 -7.12 -0.66
CA GLY A 75 -7.22 -7.62 0.43
C GLY A 75 -6.93 -9.07 0.85
N ILE A 76 -5.94 -9.73 0.25
CA ILE A 76 -5.54 -11.11 0.58
C ILE A 76 -4.44 -11.07 1.62
N ASN A 77 -4.52 -11.89 2.67
CA ASN A 77 -3.40 -12.12 3.61
C ASN A 77 -2.23 -12.79 2.88
N ALA A 78 -1.38 -11.97 2.26
CA ALA A 78 -0.29 -12.42 1.41
C ALA A 78 0.82 -13.17 2.15
N PRO A 79 1.29 -12.73 3.34
CA PRO A 79 2.24 -13.55 4.09
C PRO A 79 1.61 -14.88 4.54
N GLY A 80 0.32 -14.91 4.85
CA GLY A 80 -0.40 -16.16 5.11
C GLY A 80 -0.43 -17.08 3.89
N ALA A 81 -0.67 -16.51 2.71
CA ALA A 81 -0.72 -17.26 1.45
C ALA A 81 0.64 -17.86 1.04
N VAL A 82 1.76 -17.19 1.35
CA VAL A 82 3.11 -17.69 1.01
C VAL A 82 3.86 -18.31 2.19
N GLY A 83 3.31 -18.24 3.41
CA GLY A 83 3.85 -18.81 4.64
C GLY A 83 4.96 -18.01 5.33
N TYR A 84 5.28 -16.80 4.85
CA TYR A 84 6.32 -15.94 5.44
C TYR A 84 6.19 -14.48 4.98
N HIS A 85 6.87 -13.57 5.69
CA HIS A 85 6.99 -12.17 5.29
C HIS A 85 8.06 -11.99 4.20
N LYS A 86 7.64 -11.63 2.98
CA LYS A 86 8.54 -11.46 1.84
C LYS A 86 9.11 -10.04 1.78
N GLN A 87 10.43 -9.92 1.87
CA GLN A 87 11.17 -8.66 1.67
C GLN A 87 11.45 -8.36 0.19
N GLY A 88 11.54 -7.07 -0.15
CA GLY A 88 12.01 -6.61 -1.45
C GLY A 88 10.91 -6.67 -2.51
N PHE A 89 11.15 -7.40 -3.60
CA PHE A 89 10.18 -7.52 -4.68
C PHE A 89 9.24 -8.72 -4.49
N PRO A 90 7.98 -8.64 -4.99
CA PRO A 90 7.06 -9.76 -5.00
C PRO A 90 7.67 -10.97 -5.73
N ASN A 91 7.49 -12.16 -5.17
CA ASN A 91 7.83 -13.40 -5.85
C ASN A 91 6.72 -13.80 -6.83
N LYS A 92 6.90 -14.93 -7.53
CA LYS A 92 5.90 -15.44 -8.49
C LYS A 92 4.50 -15.59 -7.88
N ALA A 93 4.38 -16.18 -6.69
CA ALA A 93 3.09 -16.39 -6.04
C ALA A 93 2.39 -15.07 -5.69
N LEU A 94 3.14 -14.09 -5.19
CA LEU A 94 2.61 -12.75 -4.92
C LEU A 94 2.20 -12.02 -6.21
N LEU A 95 2.98 -12.15 -7.28
CA LEU A 95 2.61 -11.58 -8.60
C LEU A 95 1.32 -12.21 -9.15
N GLU A 96 1.10 -13.51 -8.93
CA GLU A 96 -0.16 -14.18 -9.30
C GLU A 96 -1.35 -13.64 -8.49
N ILE A 97 -1.17 -13.39 -7.19
CA ILE A 97 -2.19 -12.75 -6.33
C ILE A 97 -2.48 -11.34 -6.83
N ILE A 98 -1.46 -10.51 -7.04
CA ILE A 98 -1.58 -9.13 -7.55
C ILE A 98 -2.30 -9.13 -8.90
N GLY A 99 -1.91 -10.01 -9.82
CA GLY A 99 -2.46 -10.06 -11.17
C GLY A 99 -3.96 -10.38 -11.21
N ARG A 100 -4.47 -11.10 -10.22
CA ARG A 100 -5.88 -11.49 -10.14
C ARG A 100 -6.72 -10.56 -9.27
N TYR A 101 -6.15 -10.09 -8.16
CA TYR A 101 -6.91 -9.49 -7.07
C TYR A 101 -6.50 -8.05 -6.75
N SER A 102 -5.57 -7.43 -7.49
CA SER A 102 -5.25 -6.03 -7.21
C SER A 102 -6.51 -5.15 -7.33
N ILE A 103 -6.65 -4.18 -6.44
CA ILE A 103 -7.80 -3.27 -6.42
C ILE A 103 -7.96 -2.56 -7.77
N PHE A 104 -6.86 -2.23 -8.45
CA PHE A 104 -6.87 -1.69 -9.80
C PHE A 104 -7.48 -2.65 -10.82
N LYS A 105 -7.11 -3.95 -10.76
CA LYS A 105 -7.69 -4.97 -11.64
C LYS A 105 -9.19 -5.13 -11.39
N GLN A 106 -9.58 -5.24 -10.12
CA GLN A 106 -10.98 -5.41 -9.72
C GLN A 106 -11.85 -4.21 -10.14
N LEU A 107 -11.38 -2.97 -9.92
CA LEU A 107 -12.09 -1.77 -10.34
C LEU A 107 -12.22 -1.69 -11.87
N ARG A 108 -11.16 -2.04 -12.62
CA ARG A 108 -11.20 -2.09 -14.10
C ARG A 108 -12.21 -3.11 -14.61
N ASP A 109 -12.21 -4.32 -14.04
CA ASP A 109 -13.14 -5.38 -14.43
C ASP A 109 -14.59 -5.03 -14.11
N ALA A 110 -14.81 -4.29 -13.02
CA ALA A 110 -16.11 -3.76 -12.63
C ALA A 110 -16.55 -2.52 -13.44
N GLY A 111 -15.72 -2.00 -14.36
CA GLY A 111 -16.03 -0.80 -15.14
C GLY A 111 -16.00 0.50 -14.34
N VAL A 112 -15.36 0.51 -13.16
CA VAL A 112 -15.24 1.70 -12.31
C VAL A 112 -14.03 2.52 -12.75
N GLY A 113 -14.22 3.84 -12.93
CA GLY A 113 -13.15 4.76 -13.26
C GLY A 113 -13.60 6.23 -13.18
N PRO A 114 -12.66 7.18 -13.34
CA PRO A 114 -11.25 6.97 -13.68
C PRO A 114 -10.43 6.40 -12.51
N ILE A 115 -9.41 5.60 -12.81
CA ILE A 115 -8.46 5.05 -11.83
C ILE A 115 -7.08 5.63 -12.11
N THR A 116 -6.37 6.08 -11.08
CA THR A 116 -5.00 6.61 -11.21
C THR A 116 -4.12 6.09 -10.08
N PHE A 117 -2.92 5.62 -10.45
CA PHE A 117 -1.82 5.49 -9.50
C PHE A 117 -0.97 6.76 -9.59
N ALA A 118 -0.87 7.48 -8.47
CA ALA A 118 -0.34 8.84 -8.47
C ALA A 118 1.19 8.92 -8.45
N ASN A 119 1.89 7.87 -8.04
CA ASN A 119 3.36 7.92 -7.96
C ASN A 119 3.96 8.16 -9.35
N ALA A 120 4.93 9.06 -9.38
CA ALA A 120 5.64 9.43 -10.59
C ALA A 120 6.74 8.42 -10.93
N TYR A 121 6.87 8.14 -12.23
CA TYR A 121 7.93 7.37 -12.84
C TYR A 121 8.72 8.27 -13.79
N THR A 122 9.95 7.88 -14.11
CA THR A 122 10.73 8.54 -15.17
C THR A 122 10.65 7.72 -16.45
N SER A 123 10.80 8.35 -17.62
CA SER A 123 10.89 7.63 -18.89
C SER A 123 12.04 6.61 -18.90
N ARG A 124 13.14 6.93 -18.21
CA ARG A 124 14.26 6.01 -17.99
C ARG A 124 13.84 4.69 -17.35
N PHE A 125 12.93 4.69 -16.38
CA PHE A 125 12.46 3.45 -15.74
C PHE A 125 11.88 2.47 -16.77
N PHE A 126 11.16 2.95 -17.77
CA PHE A 126 10.56 2.10 -18.80
C PHE A 126 11.57 1.69 -19.88
N ALA A 127 12.49 2.58 -20.24
CA ALA A 127 13.58 2.27 -21.16
C ALA A 127 14.52 1.19 -20.61
N GLU A 128 14.80 1.22 -19.30
CA GLU A 128 15.70 0.32 -18.58
C GLU A 128 14.92 -0.57 -17.60
N ARG A 129 13.76 -1.09 -18.02
CA ARG A 129 12.84 -1.79 -17.13
C ARG A 129 13.55 -2.87 -16.31
N PRO A 130 13.56 -2.78 -14.97
CA PRO A 130 14.24 -3.75 -14.14
C PRO A 130 13.54 -5.11 -14.23
N ARG A 131 14.32 -6.17 -14.03
CA ARG A 131 13.80 -7.55 -14.00
C ARG A 131 12.72 -7.72 -12.92
N TRP A 132 12.90 -7.07 -11.78
CA TRP A 132 11.99 -7.12 -10.64
C TRP A 132 11.37 -5.74 -10.43
N VAL A 133 10.06 -5.73 -10.14
CA VAL A 133 9.27 -4.51 -9.95
C VAL A 133 8.54 -4.57 -8.61
N SER A 134 8.18 -3.41 -8.06
CA SER A 134 7.43 -3.32 -6.80
C SER A 134 6.01 -3.91 -6.94
N ALA A 135 5.35 -4.18 -5.80
CA ALA A 135 3.96 -4.61 -5.78
C ALA A 135 3.02 -3.60 -6.44
N THR A 136 3.27 -2.30 -6.23
CA THR A 136 2.52 -1.21 -6.86
C THR A 136 2.67 -1.18 -8.37
N THR A 137 3.90 -1.29 -8.90
CA THR A 137 4.14 -1.36 -10.35
C THR A 137 3.43 -2.57 -10.96
N ALA A 138 3.57 -3.75 -10.35
CA ALA A 138 2.91 -4.96 -10.81
C ALA A 138 1.38 -4.83 -10.81
N ALA A 139 0.79 -4.16 -9.81
CA ALA A 139 -0.65 -3.93 -9.73
C ALA A 139 -1.16 -3.01 -10.84
N VAL A 140 -0.42 -1.95 -11.17
CA VAL A 140 -0.75 -1.02 -12.27
C VAL A 140 -0.65 -1.73 -13.62
N GLU A 141 0.43 -2.49 -13.85
CA GLU A 141 0.62 -3.31 -15.06
C GLU A 141 -0.51 -4.33 -15.22
N ALA A 142 -0.89 -5.03 -14.15
CA ALA A 142 -1.96 -6.02 -14.17
C ALA A 142 -3.32 -5.44 -14.59
N ALA A 143 -3.58 -4.18 -14.26
CA ALA A 143 -4.81 -3.47 -14.62
C ALA A 143 -4.75 -2.78 -15.99
N GLY A 144 -3.62 -2.88 -16.71
CA GLY A 144 -3.41 -2.19 -17.99
C GLY A 144 -3.58 -0.67 -17.85
N MET A 145 -3.14 -0.11 -16.73
CA MET A 145 -3.23 1.32 -16.45
C MET A 145 -1.98 2.05 -16.96
N SER A 146 -2.17 3.31 -17.34
CA SER A 146 -1.05 4.19 -17.66
C SER A 146 -0.35 4.66 -16.39
N PHE A 147 0.99 4.63 -16.41
CA PHE A 147 1.80 5.23 -15.37
C PHE A 147 1.84 6.75 -15.49
N ARG A 148 1.99 7.45 -14.36
CA ARG A 148 2.28 8.88 -14.36
C ARG A 148 3.78 9.07 -14.54
N THR A 149 4.17 9.82 -15.57
CA THR A 149 5.57 10.11 -15.86
C THR A 149 5.88 11.57 -15.56
N VAL A 150 7.07 11.82 -15.03
CA VAL A 150 7.68 13.14 -14.92
C VAL A 150 8.90 13.19 -15.84
N GLU A 151 9.01 14.25 -16.62
CA GLU A 151 10.17 14.62 -17.44
C GLU A 151 10.57 16.06 -17.12
#